data_AF-A0A661IP97-F1
#
_entry.id   AF-A0A661IP97-F1
#
_cell.length_a   1.000
_cell.length_b   1.000
_cell.length_c   1.000
_cell.angle_alpha   90.00
_cell.angle_beta   90.00
_cell.angle_gamma   90.00
#
_symmetry.space_group_name_H-M   'P 1'
#
loop_
_entity.id
_entity.type
_entity.pdbx_description
1 polymer ?
#
loop_
_entity_poly.entity_id
_entity_poly.type
_entity_poly.pdbx_seq_one_letter_code
_entity_poly.pdbx_strand_id
1 'polypeptide(L)'
;MNFIVKKINSFVAKTTIFTMVSLGMFLIIVSVGISIAIVPTKLLSIFVATIGTFIGTSVLVSSMTKIISQKLELEQESKENEIRARIEIENKINESEEIQLERDNLKNEISFLKNMKLDVNSITRIMDLGVAKADMIFRDFRKETISKDSSRIARDEIKEYIGLMECKYTAKLGVDLLKLRFLKTENGIIEISGLKTETLGIKDRSTRWLIDEVRTLKSNCSFLGDSYEIEKSDEILMNYKDHQSNQADKMINNGINLKHFDEYIVKLAKDFLELLLSPLQKELRFIETENKNAKELIHFLTDNNNNIEEEVKKLIENRKNLNNCSLN
;
A
#
# COMPACT_ATOMS: atom_id res chain seq x y z
N MET A 1 -1.91 -45.46 43.60
CA MET A 1 -1.10 -46.04 44.70
C MET A 1 -1.16 -45.21 45.99
N ASN A 2 -1.11 -43.88 45.93
CA ASN A 2 -1.13 -43.00 47.13
C ASN A 2 -2.41 -43.02 47.98
N PHE A 3 -3.58 -43.37 47.42
CA PHE A 3 -4.84 -43.37 48.18
C PHE A 3 -4.96 -44.52 49.20
N ILE A 4 -4.44 -45.70 48.85
CA ILE A 4 -4.48 -46.89 49.70
C ILE A 4 -3.51 -46.75 50.88
N VAL A 5 -2.30 -46.22 50.63
CA VAL A 5 -1.30 -45.94 51.67
C VAL A 5 -1.83 -44.93 52.69
N LYS A 6 -2.52 -43.89 52.23
CA LYS A 6 -3.11 -42.87 53.12
C LYS A 6 -4.23 -43.46 53.99
N LYS A 7 -5.05 -44.37 53.45
CA LYS A 7 -6.14 -45.04 54.17
C LYS A 7 -5.63 -46.03 55.23
N ILE A 8 -4.56 -46.77 54.91
CA ILE A 8 -3.89 -47.70 55.84
C ILE A 8 -3.21 -46.94 56.98
N ASN A 9 -2.48 -45.85 56.69
CA ASN A 9 -1.83 -45.05 57.74
C ASN A 9 -2.85 -44.37 58.67
N SER A 10 -3.98 -43.90 58.14
CA SER A 10 -5.08 -43.37 58.96
C SER A 10 -5.71 -44.45 59.86
N PHE A 11 -5.78 -45.70 59.38
CA PHE A 11 -6.33 -46.81 60.15
C PHE A 11 -5.38 -47.26 61.26
N VAL A 12 -4.08 -47.40 60.96
CA VAL A 12 -3.04 -47.77 61.94
C VAL A 12 -2.88 -46.68 63.02
N ALA A 13 -2.99 -45.40 62.67
CA ALA A 13 -2.97 -44.31 63.65
C ALA A 13 -4.20 -44.36 64.58
N LYS A 14 -5.38 -44.72 64.06
CA LYS A 14 -6.59 -44.83 64.88
C LYS A 14 -6.53 -46.04 65.84
N THR A 15 -6.01 -47.18 65.38
CA THR A 15 -5.91 -48.39 66.23
C THR A 15 -4.86 -48.25 67.32
N THR A 16 -3.71 -47.60 67.05
CA THR A 16 -2.67 -47.35 68.05
C THR A 16 -3.11 -46.35 69.13
N ILE A 17 -3.87 -45.31 68.77
CA ILE A 17 -4.45 -44.39 69.76
C ILE A 17 -5.49 -45.12 70.63
N PHE A 18 -6.32 -45.98 70.03
CA PHE A 18 -7.34 -46.73 70.78
C PHE A 18 -6.71 -47.73 71.77
N THR A 19 -5.64 -48.43 71.37
CA THR A 19 -4.92 -49.35 72.27
C THR A 19 -4.19 -48.62 73.39
N MET A 20 -3.57 -47.46 73.13
CA MET A 20 -2.94 -46.64 74.18
C MET A 20 -3.97 -46.09 75.17
N VAL A 21 -5.12 -45.61 74.70
CA VAL A 21 -6.20 -45.09 75.57
C VAL A 21 -6.81 -46.23 76.41
N SER A 22 -7.01 -47.41 75.82
CA SER A 22 -7.49 -48.60 76.54
C SER A 22 -6.51 -49.07 77.62
N LEU A 23 -5.21 -49.14 77.31
CA LEU A 23 -4.17 -49.52 78.27
C LEU A 23 -4.02 -48.49 79.39
N GLY A 24 -4.12 -47.19 79.06
CA GLY A 24 -4.13 -46.11 80.03
C GLY A 24 -5.34 -46.16 80.96
N MET A 25 -6.54 -46.43 80.43
CA MET A 25 -7.74 -46.59 81.26
C MET A 25 -7.64 -47.83 82.16
N PHE A 26 -7.08 -48.94 81.65
CA PHE A 26 -6.88 -50.16 82.44
C PHE A 26 -5.89 -49.94 83.59
N LEU A 27 -4.78 -49.23 83.35
CA LEU A 27 -3.83 -48.85 84.39
C LEU A 27 -4.44 -47.91 85.44
N ILE A 28 -5.29 -46.96 85.01
CA ILE A 28 -6.02 -46.09 85.95
C ILE A 28 -6.99 -46.91 86.81
N ILE A 29 -7.78 -47.81 86.22
CA ILE A 29 -8.75 -48.67 86.94
C ILE A 29 -8.02 -49.58 87.94
N VAL A 30 -6.90 -50.19 87.54
CA VAL A 30 -6.06 -51.02 88.44
C VAL A 30 -5.45 -50.18 89.56
N SER A 31 -4.98 -48.95 89.26
CA SER A 31 -4.41 -48.06 90.29
C SER A 31 -5.46 -47.55 91.30
N VAL A 32 -6.70 -47.28 90.84
CA VAL A 32 -7.81 -46.85 91.68
C VAL A 32 -8.33 -48.02 92.52
N GLY A 33 -8.42 -49.23 91.95
CA GLY A 33 -8.79 -50.45 92.68
C GLY A 33 -7.81 -50.79 93.80
N ILE A 34 -6.51 -50.61 93.59
CA ILE A 34 -5.48 -50.82 94.62
C ILE A 34 -5.49 -49.69 95.66
N SER A 35 -5.81 -48.45 95.26
CA SER A 35 -5.82 -47.28 96.17
C SER A 35 -7.03 -47.27 97.12
N ILE A 36 -8.18 -47.84 96.72
CA ILE A 36 -9.37 -47.97 97.58
C ILE A 36 -9.11 -48.87 98.80
N ALA A 37 -8.14 -49.79 98.71
CA ALA A 37 -7.82 -50.70 99.81
C ALA A 37 -6.90 -50.08 100.89
N ILE A 38 -6.21 -48.96 100.64
CA ILE A 38 -5.07 -48.53 101.50
C ILE A 38 -5.05 -47.01 101.83
N VAL A 39 -5.80 -46.11 101.18
CA VAL A 39 -5.57 -44.64 101.33
C VAL A 39 -6.80 -43.86 101.86
N PRO A 40 -6.62 -42.94 102.83
CA PRO A 40 -7.71 -42.12 103.37
C PRO A 40 -8.38 -41.20 102.33
N THR A 41 -9.70 -41.04 102.47
CA THR A 41 -10.65 -40.46 101.49
C THR A 41 -10.32 -39.06 100.94
N LYS A 42 -9.45 -38.28 101.59
CA LYS A 42 -9.10 -36.92 101.15
C LYS A 42 -8.16 -36.89 99.93
N LEU A 43 -7.26 -37.85 99.78
CA LEU A 43 -6.29 -37.92 98.66
C LEU A 43 -6.92 -38.40 97.34
N LEU A 44 -8.03 -39.13 97.42
CA LEU A 44 -8.73 -39.68 96.25
C LEU A 44 -9.35 -38.56 95.39
N SER A 45 -9.83 -37.49 96.01
CA SER A 45 -10.38 -36.32 95.31
C SER A 45 -9.31 -35.56 94.49
N ILE A 46 -8.07 -35.49 95.00
CA ILE A 46 -6.96 -34.79 94.34
C ILE A 46 -6.48 -35.59 93.13
N PHE A 47 -6.41 -36.92 93.22
CA PHE A 47 -6.07 -37.79 92.09
C PHE A 47 -7.14 -37.77 90.99
N VAL A 48 -8.43 -37.82 91.35
CA VAL A 48 -9.53 -37.71 90.37
C VAL A 48 -9.52 -36.33 89.69
N ALA A 49 -9.26 -35.26 90.45
CA ALA A 49 -9.16 -33.92 89.89
C ALA A 49 -7.97 -33.78 88.93
N THR A 50 -6.78 -34.27 89.31
CA THR A 50 -5.56 -34.18 88.47
C THR A 50 -5.65 -35.02 87.20
N ILE A 51 -6.15 -36.26 87.28
CA ILE A 51 -6.40 -37.10 86.11
C ILE A 51 -7.49 -36.47 85.22
N GLY A 52 -8.54 -35.93 85.82
CA GLY A 52 -9.60 -35.19 85.12
C GLY A 52 -9.06 -33.98 84.35
N THR A 53 -8.18 -33.18 84.95
CA THR A 53 -7.54 -32.05 84.26
C THR A 53 -6.57 -32.46 83.16
N PHE A 54 -5.83 -33.56 83.31
CA PHE A 54 -4.91 -34.05 82.27
C PHE A 54 -5.64 -34.63 81.06
N ILE A 55 -6.70 -35.42 81.29
CA ILE A 55 -7.54 -35.96 80.21
C ILE A 55 -8.30 -34.81 79.53
N GLY A 56 -8.84 -33.87 80.31
CA GLY A 56 -9.54 -32.69 79.80
C GLY A 56 -8.65 -31.79 78.93
N THR A 57 -7.43 -31.48 79.38
CA THR A 57 -6.49 -30.65 78.60
C THR A 57 -5.95 -31.38 77.37
N SER A 58 -5.68 -32.68 77.44
CA SER A 58 -5.18 -33.44 76.27
C SER A 58 -6.24 -33.56 75.16
N VAL A 59 -7.51 -33.75 75.52
CA VAL A 59 -8.63 -33.75 74.56
C VAL A 59 -8.84 -32.36 73.94
N LEU A 60 -8.74 -31.28 74.72
CA LEU A 60 -8.87 -29.90 74.23
C LEU A 60 -7.72 -29.50 73.30
N VAL A 61 -6.47 -29.85 73.64
CA VAL A 61 -5.30 -29.54 72.79
C VAL A 61 -5.37 -30.30 71.46
N SER A 62 -5.75 -31.58 71.47
CA SER A 62 -5.94 -32.38 70.24
C SER A 62 -7.03 -31.81 69.33
N SER A 63 -8.16 -31.40 69.92
CA SER A 63 -9.28 -30.82 69.16
C SER A 63 -8.99 -29.41 68.65
N MET A 64 -8.28 -28.56 69.43
CA MET A 64 -7.81 -27.25 68.94
C MET A 64 -6.78 -27.37 67.83
N THR A 65 -5.81 -28.27 67.95
CA THR A 65 -4.74 -28.44 66.94
C THR A 65 -5.35 -28.83 65.58
N LYS A 66 -6.38 -29.68 65.61
CA LYS A 66 -7.10 -30.11 64.40
C LYS A 66 -7.94 -29.00 63.75
N ILE A 67 -8.54 -28.12 64.56
CA ILE A 67 -9.28 -26.95 64.06
C ILE A 67 -8.31 -25.92 63.47
N ILE A 68 -7.17 -25.68 64.12
CA ILE A 68 -6.15 -24.74 63.64
C ILE A 68 -5.52 -25.27 62.33
N SER A 69 -5.17 -26.55 62.25
CA SER A 69 -4.63 -27.13 61.02
C SER A 69 -5.62 -27.09 59.87
N GLN A 70 -6.91 -27.39 60.11
CA GLN A 70 -7.95 -27.28 59.08
C GLN A 70 -8.16 -25.83 58.63
N LYS A 71 -8.12 -24.86 59.57
CA LYS A 71 -8.28 -23.44 59.22
C LYS A 71 -7.09 -22.91 58.44
N LEU A 72 -5.88 -23.39 58.74
CA LEU A 72 -4.64 -23.02 58.06
C LEU A 72 -4.55 -23.64 56.66
N GLU A 73 -4.99 -24.90 56.50
CA GLU A 73 -5.14 -25.56 55.20
C GLU A 73 -6.18 -24.85 54.32
N LEU A 74 -7.33 -24.45 54.89
CA LEU A 74 -8.37 -23.68 54.18
C LEU A 74 -7.89 -22.28 53.76
N GLU A 75 -7.12 -21.58 54.60
CA GLU A 75 -6.53 -20.29 54.23
C GLU A 75 -5.45 -20.42 53.16
N GLN A 76 -4.63 -21.48 53.19
CA GLN A 76 -3.66 -21.75 52.14
C GLN A 76 -4.35 -22.09 50.81
N GLU A 77 -5.36 -22.96 50.83
CA GLU A 77 -6.14 -23.31 49.65
C GLU A 77 -6.88 -22.09 49.07
N SER A 78 -7.43 -21.23 49.94
CA SER A 78 -8.02 -19.94 49.55
C SER A 78 -7.00 -19.02 48.85
N LYS A 79 -5.80 -18.87 49.40
CA LYS A 79 -4.75 -18.03 48.80
C LYS A 79 -4.21 -18.61 47.50
N GLU A 80 -4.03 -19.93 47.42
CA GLU A 80 -3.61 -20.58 46.17
C GLU A 80 -4.66 -20.41 45.08
N ASN A 81 -5.95 -20.53 45.41
CA ASN A 81 -7.03 -20.27 44.46
C ASN A 81 -7.08 -18.81 44.01
N GLU A 82 -6.84 -17.85 44.92
CA GLU A 82 -6.76 -16.43 44.56
C GLU A 82 -5.56 -16.14 43.62
N ILE A 83 -4.39 -16.73 43.90
CA ILE A 83 -3.20 -16.58 43.04
C ILE A 83 -3.46 -17.21 41.66
N ARG A 84 -4.08 -18.39 41.60
CA ARG A 84 -4.45 -19.03 40.32
C ARG A 84 -5.44 -18.18 39.53
N ALA A 85 -6.44 -17.62 40.18
CA ALA A 85 -7.40 -16.72 39.53
C ALA A 85 -6.70 -15.45 39.00
N ARG A 86 -5.75 -14.88 39.74
CA ARG A 86 -4.95 -13.73 39.26
C ARG A 86 -4.09 -14.08 38.05
N ILE A 87 -3.41 -15.22 38.06
CA ILE A 87 -2.61 -15.70 36.92
C ILE A 87 -3.52 -15.94 35.70
N GLU A 88 -4.71 -16.50 35.88
CA GLU A 88 -5.65 -16.70 34.78
C GLU A 88 -6.16 -15.38 34.20
N ILE A 89 -6.45 -14.39 35.05
CA ILE A 89 -6.85 -13.04 34.61
C ILE A 89 -5.69 -12.37 33.86
N GLU A 90 -4.46 -12.44 34.38
CA GLU A 90 -3.28 -11.84 33.75
C GLU A 90 -2.97 -12.49 32.39
N ASN A 91 -3.08 -13.81 32.28
CA ASN A 91 -2.94 -14.51 31.00
C ASN A 91 -4.01 -14.08 29.99
N LYS A 92 -5.28 -13.92 30.42
CA LYS A 92 -6.36 -13.43 29.56
C LYS A 92 -6.18 -11.97 29.15
N ILE A 93 -5.59 -11.13 30.02
CA ILE A 93 -5.24 -9.75 29.69
C ILE A 93 -4.15 -9.73 28.61
N ASN A 94 -3.07 -10.49 28.80
CA ASN A 94 -1.98 -10.57 27.83
C ASN A 94 -2.46 -11.09 26.46
N GLU A 95 -3.29 -12.13 26.45
CA GLU A 95 -3.89 -12.66 25.22
C GLU A 95 -4.82 -11.63 24.53
N SER A 96 -5.59 -10.86 25.31
CA SER A 96 -6.41 -9.78 24.78
C SER A 96 -5.58 -8.65 24.18
N GLU A 97 -4.45 -8.29 24.82
CA GLU A 97 -3.52 -7.28 24.32
C GLU A 97 -2.84 -7.72 23.03
N GLU A 98 -2.40 -8.98 22.92
CA GLU A 98 -1.82 -9.54 21.68
C GLU A 98 -2.83 -9.49 20.53
N ILE A 99 -4.08 -9.91 20.77
CA ILE A 99 -5.15 -9.86 19.76
C ILE A 99 -5.46 -8.41 19.36
N GLN A 100 -5.41 -7.46 20.30
CA GLN A 100 -5.61 -6.04 19.99
C GLN A 100 -4.48 -5.49 19.10
N LEU A 101 -3.23 -5.82 19.42
CA LEU A 101 -2.07 -5.44 18.60
C LEU A 101 -2.18 -6.01 17.18
N GLU A 102 -2.56 -7.28 17.04
CA GLU A 102 -2.76 -7.91 15.74
C GLU A 102 -3.90 -7.22 14.95
N ARG A 103 -5.01 -6.87 15.61
CA ARG A 103 -6.11 -6.13 14.99
C ARG A 103 -5.68 -4.75 14.50
N ASP A 104 -4.89 -4.03 15.29
CA ASP A 104 -4.41 -2.71 14.92
C ASP A 104 -3.42 -2.78 13.76
N ASN A 105 -2.53 -3.78 13.76
CA ASN A 105 -1.64 -4.06 12.64
C ASN A 105 -2.42 -4.35 11.34
N LEU A 106 -3.41 -5.24 11.39
CA LEU A 106 -4.27 -5.55 10.24
C LEU A 106 -5.06 -4.32 9.76
N LYS A 107 -5.54 -3.48 10.69
CA LYS A 107 -6.25 -2.25 10.34
C LYS A 107 -5.33 -1.24 9.64
N ASN A 108 -4.10 -1.09 10.13
CA ASN A 108 -3.09 -0.24 9.52
C ASN A 108 -2.72 -0.74 8.13
N GLU A 109 -2.53 -2.05 7.96
CA GLU A 109 -2.23 -2.68 6.67
C GLU A 109 -3.38 -2.48 5.66
N ILE A 110 -4.64 -2.70 6.09
CA ILE A 110 -5.80 -2.43 5.24
C ILE A 110 -5.86 -0.94 4.84
N SER A 111 -5.61 -0.03 5.78
CA SER A 111 -5.62 1.40 5.48
C SER A 111 -4.51 1.76 4.50
N PHE A 112 -3.34 1.18 4.67
CA PHE A 112 -2.19 1.35 3.79
C PHE A 112 -2.51 0.89 2.36
N LEU A 113 -2.99 -0.36 2.19
CA LEU A 113 -3.37 -0.91 0.89
C LEU A 113 -4.49 -0.10 0.22
N LYS A 114 -5.48 0.37 1.00
CA LYS A 114 -6.53 1.25 0.46
C LYS A 114 -5.99 2.57 -0.06
N ASN A 115 -4.99 3.14 0.58
CA ASN A 115 -4.35 4.38 0.14
C ASN A 115 -3.48 4.19 -1.12
N MET A 116 -3.08 2.95 -1.43
CA MET A 116 -2.38 2.60 -2.68
C MET A 116 -3.33 2.46 -3.88
N LYS A 117 -4.65 2.45 -3.66
CA LYS A 117 -5.64 2.34 -4.74
C LYS A 117 -5.72 3.65 -5.51
N LEU A 118 -5.57 3.57 -6.82
CA LEU A 118 -5.60 4.73 -7.71
C LEU A 118 -6.97 4.84 -8.41
N ASP A 119 -7.55 6.04 -8.46
CA ASP A 119 -8.78 6.30 -9.21
C ASP A 119 -8.49 6.49 -10.71
N VAL A 120 -8.61 5.40 -11.46
CA VAL A 120 -8.35 5.33 -12.90
C VAL A 120 -9.18 6.35 -13.71
N ASN A 121 -10.40 6.67 -13.26
CA ASN A 121 -11.28 7.62 -13.95
C ASN A 121 -10.78 9.06 -13.80
N SER A 122 -10.32 9.43 -12.62
CA SER A 122 -9.72 10.75 -12.36
C SER A 122 -8.38 10.91 -13.10
N ILE A 123 -7.56 9.85 -13.12
CA ILE A 123 -6.29 9.84 -13.83
C ILE A 123 -6.50 10.13 -15.32
N THR A 124 -7.50 9.51 -15.93
CA THR A 124 -7.81 9.68 -17.37
C THR A 124 -8.10 11.14 -17.74
N ARG A 125 -8.74 11.90 -16.84
CA ARG A 125 -9.05 13.34 -17.05
C ARG A 125 -7.82 14.23 -16.87
N ILE A 126 -6.89 13.83 -16.00
CA ILE A 126 -5.65 14.58 -15.74
C ILE A 126 -4.64 14.36 -16.88
N MET A 127 -4.72 13.27 -17.64
CA MET A 127 -3.85 13.00 -18.78
C MET A 127 -3.85 14.14 -19.83
N ASP A 128 -4.95 14.88 -19.98
CA ASP A 128 -5.05 16.04 -20.88
C ASP A 128 -4.30 17.30 -20.39
N LEU A 129 -3.89 17.35 -19.10
CA LEU A 129 -3.20 18.49 -18.49
C LEU A 129 -1.67 18.43 -18.65
N GLY A 130 -1.09 17.28 -18.98
CA GLY A 130 0.36 17.08 -19.16
C GLY A 130 0.93 17.59 -20.50
N VAL A 131 0.21 18.49 -21.18
CA VAL A 131 0.49 18.91 -22.55
C VAL A 131 1.03 20.34 -22.55
N ALA A 132 2.27 20.52 -23.00
CA ALA A 132 2.84 21.83 -23.27
C ALA A 132 2.16 22.45 -24.50
N LYS A 133 1.84 23.74 -24.41
CA LYS A 133 1.31 24.51 -25.54
C LYS A 133 2.39 25.48 -26.01
N ALA A 134 2.67 25.47 -27.31
CA ALA A 134 3.63 26.38 -27.92
C ALA A 134 2.96 27.12 -29.07
N ASP A 135 3.04 28.45 -29.04
CA ASP A 135 2.64 29.29 -30.17
C ASP A 135 3.76 29.28 -31.20
N MET A 136 3.45 28.78 -32.39
CA MET A 136 4.40 28.52 -33.45
C MET A 136 4.14 29.44 -34.63
N ILE A 137 5.22 29.92 -35.25
CA ILE A 137 5.19 30.66 -36.51
C ILE A 137 6.05 29.88 -37.50
N PHE A 138 5.39 29.29 -38.50
CA PHE A 138 6.04 28.62 -39.62
C PHE A 138 6.00 29.54 -40.84
N ARG A 139 7.16 29.73 -41.49
CA ARG A 139 7.26 30.51 -42.72
C ARG A 139 7.78 29.61 -43.82
N ASP A 140 7.05 29.58 -44.93
CA ASP A 140 7.44 28.82 -46.11
C ASP A 140 7.67 29.77 -47.28
N PHE A 141 8.90 29.76 -47.78
CA PHE A 141 9.32 30.52 -48.95
C PHE A 141 9.56 29.57 -50.11
N ARG A 142 8.94 29.87 -51.25
CA ARG A 142 9.03 29.05 -52.43
C ARG A 142 9.28 29.91 -53.65
N LYS A 143 10.21 29.46 -54.48
CA LYS A 143 10.50 30.02 -55.79
C LYS A 143 10.54 28.86 -56.80
N GLU A 144 9.67 28.88 -57.79
CA GLU A 144 9.60 27.83 -58.81
C GLU A 144 9.52 28.42 -60.21
N THR A 145 10.31 27.86 -61.14
CA THR A 145 10.18 28.19 -62.56
C THR A 145 8.98 27.44 -63.13
N ILE A 146 8.02 28.19 -63.67
CA ILE A 146 6.81 27.66 -64.32
C ILE A 146 7.15 27.31 -65.78
N SER A 147 7.77 28.24 -66.49
CA SER A 147 8.23 28.06 -67.86
C SER A 147 9.51 28.85 -68.12
N LYS A 148 10.28 28.35 -69.09
CA LYS A 148 11.47 29.02 -69.59
C LYS A 148 11.47 28.92 -71.11
N ASP A 149 11.21 30.03 -71.77
CA ASP A 149 11.28 30.15 -73.21
C ASP A 149 12.62 30.80 -73.56
N SER A 150 13.57 29.96 -73.98
CA SER A 150 14.85 30.42 -74.51
C SER A 150 14.78 30.49 -76.02
N SER A 151 14.87 31.70 -76.58
CA SER A 151 14.84 31.90 -78.03
C SER A 151 16.20 32.36 -78.54
N ARG A 152 16.65 31.82 -79.67
CA ARG A 152 17.87 32.29 -80.35
C ARG A 152 17.68 33.66 -81.02
N ILE A 153 16.43 34.10 -81.19
CA ILE A 153 16.06 35.30 -81.99
C ILE A 153 15.19 36.27 -81.17
N ALA A 154 14.37 35.78 -80.22
CA ALA A 154 13.52 36.59 -79.35
C ALA A 154 14.13 36.75 -77.94
N ARG A 155 13.51 37.60 -77.11
CA ARG A 155 13.89 37.81 -75.71
C ARG A 155 13.73 36.50 -74.93
N ASP A 156 14.66 36.24 -74.01
CA ASP A 156 14.52 35.12 -73.08
C ASP A 156 13.47 35.49 -72.04
N GLU A 157 12.44 34.66 -71.90
CA GLU A 157 11.37 34.85 -70.93
C GLU A 157 11.36 33.71 -69.91
N ILE A 158 11.41 34.06 -68.62
CA ILE A 158 11.31 33.11 -67.51
C ILE A 158 10.10 33.48 -66.69
N LYS A 159 9.10 32.60 -66.65
CA LYS A 159 7.94 32.73 -65.78
C LYS A 159 8.22 32.00 -64.47
N GLU A 160 8.18 32.73 -63.36
CA GLU A 160 8.48 32.20 -62.03
C GLU A 160 7.32 32.47 -61.06
N TYR A 161 6.99 31.47 -60.25
CA TYR A 161 6.18 31.63 -59.05
C TYR A 161 7.07 32.03 -57.87
N ILE A 162 6.62 33.01 -57.09
CA ILE A 162 7.17 33.33 -55.78
C ILE A 162 6.05 33.36 -54.75
N GLY A 163 6.16 32.50 -53.76
CA GLY A 163 5.25 32.44 -52.63
C GLY A 163 6.01 32.57 -51.32
N LEU A 164 5.55 33.46 -50.45
CA LEU A 164 5.93 33.51 -49.05
C LEU A 164 4.67 33.45 -48.21
N MET A 165 4.48 32.37 -47.46
CA MET A 165 3.37 32.22 -46.53
C MET A 165 3.85 32.14 -45.08
N GLU A 166 3.06 32.71 -44.18
CA GLU A 166 3.24 32.63 -42.74
C GLU A 166 2.03 31.91 -42.13
N CYS A 167 2.28 30.76 -41.53
CA CYS A 167 1.31 29.99 -40.75
C CYS A 167 1.56 30.23 -39.26
N LYS A 168 0.57 30.75 -38.55
CA LYS A 168 0.57 30.83 -37.08
C LYS A 168 -0.36 29.76 -36.54
N TYR A 169 0.08 29.01 -35.54
CA TYR A 169 -0.74 27.98 -34.92
C TYR A 169 -0.23 27.66 -33.51
N THR A 170 -1.10 27.13 -32.66
CA THR A 170 -0.73 26.64 -31.34
C THR A 170 -0.55 25.13 -31.40
N ALA A 171 0.67 24.66 -31.21
CA ALA A 171 0.99 23.24 -31.13
C ALA A 171 0.78 22.73 -29.70
N LYS A 172 0.13 21.58 -29.57
CA LYS A 172 0.05 20.79 -28.34
C LYS A 172 1.13 19.72 -28.39
N LEU A 173 2.11 19.82 -27.50
CA LEU A 173 3.26 18.92 -27.42
C LEU A 173 3.18 18.15 -26.11
N GLY A 174 3.43 16.85 -26.16
CA GLY A 174 3.38 16.02 -24.95
C GLY A 174 3.87 14.62 -25.19
N VAL A 175 3.74 13.79 -24.16
CA VAL A 175 3.91 12.34 -24.26
C VAL A 175 2.53 11.71 -24.26
N ASP A 176 2.25 10.88 -25.25
CA ASP A 176 1.01 10.10 -25.26
C ASP A 176 1.10 8.96 -24.25
N LEU A 177 0.38 9.14 -23.15
CA LEU A 177 0.35 8.20 -22.02
C LEU A 177 -0.28 6.85 -22.39
N LEU A 178 -1.06 6.77 -23.48
CA LEU A 178 -1.63 5.50 -23.96
C LEU A 178 -0.57 4.62 -24.64
N LYS A 179 0.45 5.25 -25.24
CA LYS A 179 1.59 4.55 -25.85
C LYS A 179 2.62 4.11 -24.82
N LEU A 180 2.54 4.59 -23.59
CA LEU A 180 3.43 4.14 -22.52
C LEU A 180 3.17 2.68 -22.15
N ARG A 181 4.26 2.04 -21.72
CA ARG A 181 4.30 0.62 -21.39
C ARG A 181 4.92 0.43 -20.02
N PHE A 182 4.18 -0.23 -19.13
CA PHE A 182 4.48 -0.42 -17.72
C PHE A 182 4.71 -1.91 -17.43
N LEU A 183 5.80 -2.21 -16.75
CA LEU A 183 6.13 -3.57 -16.31
C LEU A 183 6.55 -3.55 -14.85
N LYS A 184 5.90 -4.38 -14.03
CA LYS A 184 6.36 -4.62 -12.65
C LYS A 184 7.41 -5.73 -12.68
N THR A 185 8.62 -5.41 -12.24
CA THR A 185 9.71 -6.38 -12.07
C THR A 185 9.52 -7.21 -10.79
N GLU A 186 10.23 -8.33 -10.69
CA GLU A 186 10.23 -9.19 -9.48
C GLU A 186 10.69 -8.43 -8.24
N ASN A 187 11.60 -7.47 -8.40
CA ASN A 187 12.12 -6.62 -7.32
C ASN A 187 11.14 -5.52 -6.88
N GLY A 188 9.93 -5.48 -7.45
CA GLY A 188 8.93 -4.47 -7.14
C GLY A 188 9.15 -3.10 -7.78
N ILE A 189 10.16 -2.96 -8.65
CA ILE A 189 10.41 -1.75 -9.45
C ILE A 189 9.43 -1.72 -10.63
N ILE A 190 8.88 -0.55 -10.94
CA ILE A 190 8.02 -0.33 -12.11
C ILE A 190 8.88 0.24 -13.23
N GLU A 191 9.09 -0.54 -14.28
CA GLU A 191 9.76 -0.11 -15.50
C GLU A 191 8.75 0.54 -16.45
N ILE A 192 9.08 1.74 -16.94
CA ILE A 192 8.25 2.56 -17.82
C ILE A 192 9.02 2.80 -19.12
N SER A 193 8.42 2.42 -20.25
CA SER A 193 8.97 2.61 -21.59
C SER A 193 8.00 3.33 -22.51
N GLY A 194 8.51 3.83 -23.64
CA GLY A 194 7.71 4.55 -24.65
C GLY A 194 7.60 6.06 -24.44
N LEU A 195 8.43 6.66 -23.57
CA LEU A 195 8.49 8.12 -23.41
C LEU A 195 9.08 8.76 -24.66
N LYS A 196 8.21 9.13 -25.59
CA LYS A 196 8.56 9.88 -26.80
C LYS A 196 7.66 11.11 -26.87
N THR A 197 8.29 12.26 -27.09
CA THR A 197 7.57 13.50 -27.34
C THR A 197 6.93 13.44 -28.72
N GLU A 198 5.67 13.86 -28.78
CA GLU A 198 4.94 13.97 -30.03
C GLU A 198 4.01 15.18 -30.04
N THR A 199 3.59 15.57 -31.24
CA THR A 199 2.57 16.61 -31.42
C THR A 199 1.21 15.95 -31.28
N LEU A 200 0.53 16.23 -30.16
CA LEU A 200 -0.78 15.68 -29.82
C LEU A 200 -1.92 16.41 -30.55
N GLY A 201 -1.66 17.61 -31.08
CA GLY A 201 -2.62 18.32 -31.90
C GLY A 201 -2.22 19.76 -32.22
N ILE A 202 -2.98 20.39 -33.11
CA ILE A 202 -2.78 21.77 -33.55
C ILE A 202 -4.09 22.53 -33.39
N LYS A 203 -4.02 23.77 -32.89
CA LYS A 203 -5.17 24.67 -32.72
C LYS A 203 -4.88 26.05 -33.29
N ASP A 204 -5.97 26.82 -33.47
CA ASP A 204 -5.95 28.26 -33.76
C ASP A 204 -5.05 28.62 -34.95
N ARG A 205 -5.14 27.77 -35.98
CA ARG A 205 -4.34 27.93 -37.18
C ARG A 205 -4.84 29.11 -38.01
N SER A 206 -3.92 29.98 -38.38
CA SER A 206 -4.14 31.05 -39.34
C SER A 206 -3.02 31.08 -40.36
N THR A 207 -3.37 31.30 -41.62
CA THR A 207 -2.42 31.41 -42.73
C THR A 207 -2.50 32.81 -43.32
N ARG A 208 -1.35 33.44 -43.52
CA ARG A 208 -1.23 34.75 -44.15
C ARG A 208 -0.21 34.69 -45.27
N TRP A 209 -0.61 35.07 -46.47
CA TRP A 209 0.31 35.26 -47.59
C TRP A 209 1.02 36.61 -47.42
N LEU A 210 2.35 36.57 -47.41
CA LEU A 210 3.21 37.75 -47.39
C LEU A 210 3.62 38.17 -48.80
N ILE A 211 3.81 37.17 -49.67
CA ILE A 211 4.10 37.32 -51.10
C ILE A 211 3.35 36.20 -51.82
N ASP A 212 2.66 36.52 -52.89
CA ASP A 212 1.98 35.56 -53.76
C ASP A 212 1.89 36.12 -55.18
N GLU A 213 2.96 35.93 -55.95
CA GLU A 213 3.06 36.50 -57.29
C GLU A 213 3.61 35.51 -58.30
N VAL A 214 3.15 35.65 -59.53
CA VAL A 214 3.81 35.08 -60.70
C VAL A 214 4.44 36.23 -61.45
N ARG A 215 5.74 36.13 -61.72
CA ARG A 215 6.48 37.14 -62.47
C ARG A 215 7.06 36.56 -63.74
N THR A 216 7.04 37.37 -64.79
CA THR A 216 7.71 37.07 -66.04
C THR A 216 8.94 37.95 -66.14
N LEU A 217 10.11 37.34 -66.05
CA LEU A 217 11.41 37.97 -66.21
C LEU A 217 11.77 37.96 -67.69
N LYS A 218 11.97 39.14 -68.27
CA LYS A 218 12.37 39.31 -69.67
C LYS A 218 13.83 39.76 -69.69
N SER A 219 14.73 38.85 -70.05
CA SER A 219 16.16 39.12 -70.21
C SER A 219 16.40 39.66 -71.62
N ASN A 220 16.99 40.84 -71.69
CA ASN A 220 17.28 41.51 -72.95
C ASN A 220 18.74 41.28 -73.35
N CYS A 221 18.99 41.00 -74.63
CA CYS A 221 20.35 41.01 -75.17
C CYS A 221 20.97 42.41 -75.01
N SER A 222 21.92 42.53 -74.09
CA SER A 222 23.03 43.51 -73.96
C SER A 222 22.77 45.03 -74.04
N PHE A 223 21.62 45.53 -74.47
CA PHE A 223 21.35 46.97 -74.68
C PHE A 223 20.13 47.54 -73.96
N LEU A 224 19.22 46.70 -73.46
CA LEU A 224 18.09 47.12 -72.62
C LEU A 224 18.24 46.44 -71.25
N GLY A 225 17.93 47.15 -70.17
CA GLY A 225 17.94 46.55 -68.82
C GLY A 225 16.96 45.39 -68.70
N ASP A 226 17.21 44.48 -67.78
CA ASP A 226 16.26 43.43 -67.43
C ASP A 226 14.95 44.07 -66.94
N SER A 227 13.83 43.50 -67.37
CA SER A 227 12.51 43.94 -66.94
C SER A 227 11.72 42.78 -66.36
N TYR A 228 10.88 43.06 -65.38
CA TYR A 228 9.97 42.08 -64.82
C TYR A 228 8.54 42.62 -64.88
N GLU A 229 7.60 41.70 -65.13
CA GLU A 229 6.18 41.98 -65.14
C GLU A 229 5.50 41.05 -64.14
N ILE A 230 4.73 41.61 -63.21
CA ILE A 230 3.93 40.83 -62.25
C ILE A 230 2.57 40.59 -62.89
N GLU A 231 2.23 39.33 -63.11
CA GLU A 231 0.95 38.95 -63.67
C GLU A 231 -0.14 39.03 -62.60
N LYS A 232 -1.16 39.86 -62.85
CA LYS A 232 -2.26 40.04 -61.90
C LYS A 232 -3.31 38.94 -62.10
N SER A 233 -3.32 38.01 -61.15
CA SER A 233 -4.38 37.00 -60.95
C SER A 233 -4.57 36.05 -62.12
N ASP A 234 -3.75 35.01 -62.12
CA ASP A 234 -3.78 33.93 -63.10
C ASP A 234 -4.25 32.63 -62.41
N GLU A 235 -4.98 31.76 -63.10
CA GLU A 235 -5.36 30.41 -62.61
C GLU A 235 -4.11 29.62 -62.16
N ILE A 236 -2.99 29.90 -62.81
CA ILE A 236 -1.65 29.43 -62.48
C ILE A 236 -1.27 29.81 -61.04
N LEU A 237 -1.45 31.07 -60.62
CA LEU A 237 -1.12 31.50 -59.26
C LEU A 237 -1.92 30.72 -58.21
N MET A 238 -3.23 30.51 -58.44
CA MET A 238 -4.06 29.71 -57.52
C MET A 238 -3.54 28.27 -57.39
N ASN A 239 -3.21 27.61 -58.50
CA ASN A 239 -2.68 26.25 -58.49
C ASN A 239 -1.39 26.12 -57.68
N TYR A 240 -0.43 27.05 -57.87
CA TYR A 240 0.83 27.03 -57.13
C TYR A 240 0.64 27.39 -55.65
N LYS A 241 -0.27 28.32 -55.32
CA LYS A 241 -0.62 28.63 -53.92
C LYS A 241 -1.25 27.44 -53.21
N ASP A 242 -2.20 26.75 -53.84
CA ASP A 242 -2.85 25.58 -53.28
C ASP A 242 -1.86 24.43 -53.08
N HIS A 243 -0.96 24.22 -54.06
CA HIS A 243 0.09 23.24 -53.93
C HIS A 243 1.04 23.56 -52.77
N GLN A 244 1.50 24.81 -52.65
CA GLN A 244 2.36 25.23 -51.55
C GLN A 244 1.65 25.10 -50.19
N SER A 245 0.39 25.55 -50.10
CA SER A 245 -0.40 25.40 -48.87
C SER A 245 -0.54 23.94 -48.47
N ASN A 246 -0.89 23.05 -49.41
CA ASN A 246 -1.02 21.62 -49.13
C ASN A 246 0.30 20.98 -48.66
N GLN A 247 1.45 21.46 -49.16
CA GLN A 247 2.75 20.99 -48.70
C GLN A 247 3.08 21.52 -47.30
N ALA A 248 2.83 22.80 -47.04
CA ALA A 248 2.99 23.39 -45.71
C ALA A 248 2.12 22.66 -44.67
N ASP A 249 0.88 22.30 -45.04
CA ASP A 249 -0.04 21.53 -44.20
C ASP A 249 0.54 20.17 -43.83
N LYS A 250 1.07 19.45 -44.84
CA LYS A 250 1.72 18.16 -44.60
C LYS A 250 2.94 18.32 -43.70
N MET A 251 3.76 19.35 -43.89
CA MET A 251 4.94 19.59 -43.04
C MET A 251 4.56 19.92 -41.59
N ILE A 252 3.55 20.77 -41.40
CA ILE A 252 3.06 21.14 -40.06
C ILE A 252 2.44 19.91 -39.37
N ASN A 253 1.62 19.13 -40.07
CA ASN A 253 0.95 17.94 -39.53
C ASN A 253 1.90 16.78 -39.27
N ASN A 254 2.94 16.61 -40.08
CA ASN A 254 3.99 15.61 -39.88
C ASN A 254 4.93 15.97 -38.71
N GLY A 255 4.71 17.15 -38.09
CA GLY A 255 5.47 17.64 -36.96
C GLY A 255 6.69 18.43 -37.41
N ILE A 256 6.78 19.68 -36.96
CA ILE A 256 8.07 20.35 -36.91
C ILE A 256 8.92 19.60 -35.89
N ASN A 257 10.17 19.30 -36.26
CA ASN A 257 11.10 18.62 -35.39
C ASN A 257 11.43 19.50 -34.18
N LEU A 258 10.75 19.28 -33.06
CA LEU A 258 10.84 20.08 -31.85
C LEU A 258 11.80 19.46 -30.82
N LYS A 259 12.88 18.84 -31.30
CA LYS A 259 13.96 18.25 -30.49
C LYS A 259 14.41 19.10 -29.30
N HIS A 260 14.39 20.42 -29.45
CA HIS A 260 14.77 21.35 -28.38
C HIS A 260 13.83 21.35 -27.16
N PHE A 261 12.58 20.91 -27.33
CA PHE A 261 11.61 20.77 -26.25
C PHE A 261 11.49 19.34 -25.73
N ASP A 262 12.09 18.36 -26.41
CA ASP A 262 11.93 16.94 -26.06
C ASP A 262 12.39 16.66 -24.63
N GLU A 263 13.58 17.14 -24.23
CA GLU A 263 14.11 16.92 -22.89
C GLU A 263 13.20 17.51 -21.80
N TYR A 264 12.65 18.71 -22.04
CA TYR A 264 11.76 19.38 -21.10
C TYR A 264 10.41 18.65 -20.98
N ILE A 265 9.83 18.25 -22.11
CA ILE A 265 8.54 17.54 -22.14
C ILE A 265 8.69 16.15 -21.52
N VAL A 266 9.77 15.43 -21.84
CA VAL A 266 10.07 14.13 -21.22
C VAL A 266 10.26 14.28 -19.71
N LYS A 267 11.00 15.30 -19.25
CA LYS A 267 11.16 15.55 -17.82
C LYS A 267 9.81 15.82 -17.14
N LEU A 268 8.99 16.70 -17.71
CA LEU A 268 7.67 17.01 -17.17
C LEU A 268 6.76 15.76 -17.12
N ALA A 269 6.83 14.90 -18.14
CA ALA A 269 6.11 13.63 -18.17
C ALA A 269 6.62 12.66 -17.08
N LYS A 270 7.93 12.61 -16.83
CA LYS A 270 8.51 11.80 -15.73
C LYS A 270 8.03 12.28 -14.37
N ASP A 271 8.16 13.57 -14.09
CA ASP A 271 7.71 14.19 -12.83
C ASP A 271 6.20 13.94 -12.61
N PHE A 272 5.41 14.03 -13.68
CA PHE A 272 3.99 13.71 -13.64
C PHE A 272 3.73 12.23 -13.31
N LEU A 273 4.42 11.30 -13.96
CA LEU A 273 4.27 9.86 -13.70
C LEU A 273 4.72 9.48 -12.29
N GLU A 274 5.78 10.11 -11.78
CA GLU A 274 6.24 9.96 -10.40
C GLU A 274 5.18 10.41 -9.40
N LEU A 275 4.55 11.56 -9.63
CA LEU A 275 3.47 12.04 -8.78
C LEU A 275 2.24 11.12 -8.85
N LEU A 276 1.87 10.69 -10.07
CA LEU A 276 0.71 9.84 -10.33
C LEU A 276 0.83 8.47 -9.64
N LEU A 277 2.02 7.88 -9.70
CA LEU A 277 2.32 6.54 -9.19
C LEU A 277 2.90 6.56 -7.77
N SER A 278 3.12 7.75 -7.19
CA SER A 278 3.58 7.93 -5.81
C SER A 278 2.79 7.10 -4.78
N PRO A 279 1.44 6.99 -4.86
CA PRO A 279 0.68 6.17 -3.92
C PRO A 279 1.05 4.69 -3.94
N LEU A 280 1.67 4.17 -5.01
CA LEU A 280 2.14 2.78 -5.09
C LEU A 280 3.41 2.54 -4.27
N GLN A 281 4.11 3.59 -3.85
CA GLN A 281 5.37 3.52 -3.08
C GLN A 281 6.40 2.56 -3.70
N LYS A 282 6.45 2.53 -5.04
CA LYS A 282 7.40 1.73 -5.81
C LYS A 282 8.41 2.65 -6.47
N GLU A 283 9.63 2.15 -6.60
CA GLU A 283 10.65 2.79 -7.42
C GLU A 283 10.22 2.75 -8.90
N LEU A 284 10.34 3.89 -9.58
CA LEU A 284 10.08 4.00 -11.01
C LEU A 284 11.40 4.03 -11.78
N ARG A 285 11.48 3.24 -12.86
CA ARG A 285 12.64 3.22 -13.74
C ARG A 285 12.22 3.47 -15.19
N PHE A 286 12.75 4.52 -15.78
CA PHE A 286 12.48 4.85 -17.18
C PHE A 286 13.49 4.17 -18.10
N ILE A 287 13.02 3.36 -19.03
CA ILE A 287 13.86 2.59 -19.97
C ILE A 287 13.47 2.92 -21.42
N GLU A 288 14.44 2.85 -22.33
CA GLU A 288 14.22 3.15 -23.75
C GLU A 288 13.69 1.94 -24.54
N THR A 289 14.03 0.73 -24.13
CA THR A 289 13.63 -0.50 -24.80
C THR A 289 12.21 -0.93 -24.43
N GLU A 290 11.37 -1.13 -25.44
CA GLU A 290 10.03 -1.70 -25.25
C GLU A 290 10.12 -3.18 -24.88
N ASN A 291 9.42 -3.56 -23.81
CA ASN A 291 9.26 -4.94 -23.41
C ASN A 291 7.90 -5.48 -23.89
N LYS A 292 7.89 -6.62 -24.58
CA LYS A 292 6.67 -7.24 -25.13
C LYS A 292 5.65 -7.64 -24.05
N ASN A 293 6.09 -7.83 -22.82
CA ASN A 293 5.23 -8.20 -21.69
C ASN A 293 4.69 -6.98 -20.92
N ALA A 294 5.10 -5.77 -21.30
CA ALA A 294 4.65 -4.55 -20.65
C ALA A 294 3.21 -4.20 -21.05
N LYS A 295 2.45 -3.64 -20.10
CA LYS A 295 1.03 -3.32 -20.25
C LYS A 295 0.82 -1.83 -20.42
N GLU A 296 -0.30 -1.44 -21.00
CA GLU A 296 -0.69 -0.02 -21.05
C GLU A 296 -1.04 0.50 -19.65
N LEU A 297 -0.96 1.81 -19.43
CA LEU A 297 -1.17 2.43 -18.12
C LEU A 297 -2.48 1.98 -17.46
N ILE A 298 -3.59 2.06 -18.19
CA ILE A 298 -4.92 1.75 -17.65
C ILE A 298 -5.03 0.27 -17.24
N HIS A 299 -4.52 -0.63 -18.08
CA HIS A 299 -4.49 -2.06 -17.76
C HIS A 299 -3.60 -2.34 -16.54
N PHE A 300 -2.42 -1.75 -16.49
CA PHE A 300 -1.50 -1.88 -15.36
C PHE A 300 -2.14 -1.41 -14.03
N LEU A 301 -2.78 -0.23 -14.04
CA LEU A 301 -3.44 0.31 -12.84
C LEU A 301 -4.66 -0.53 -12.42
N THR A 302 -5.41 -1.04 -13.38
CA THR A 302 -6.57 -1.91 -13.11
C THR A 302 -6.12 -3.21 -12.45
N ASP A 303 -5.10 -3.87 -12.99
CA ASP A 303 -4.55 -5.10 -12.42
C ASP A 303 -4.00 -4.86 -11.00
N ASN A 304 -3.30 -3.73 -10.80
CA ASN A 304 -2.81 -3.35 -9.48
C ASN A 304 -3.96 -3.15 -8.47
N ASN A 305 -5.00 -2.42 -8.86
CA ASN A 305 -6.17 -2.21 -8.02
C ASN A 305 -6.90 -3.52 -7.69
N ASN A 306 -7.02 -4.44 -8.65
CA ASN A 306 -7.62 -5.75 -8.42
C ASN A 306 -6.81 -6.58 -7.43
N ASN A 307 -5.48 -6.59 -7.55
CA ASN A 307 -4.60 -7.28 -6.61
C ASN A 307 -4.74 -6.70 -5.19
N ILE A 308 -4.77 -5.37 -5.06
CA ILE A 308 -5.00 -4.69 -3.78
C ILE A 308 -6.36 -5.09 -3.19
N GLU A 309 -7.42 -5.15 -4.01
CA GLU A 309 -8.74 -5.57 -3.54
C GLU A 309 -8.77 -7.02 -3.05
N GLU A 310 -8.07 -7.93 -3.73
CA GLU A 310 -7.95 -9.32 -3.30
C GLU A 310 -7.17 -9.46 -1.98
N GLU A 311 -6.06 -8.73 -1.83
CA GLU A 311 -5.29 -8.71 -0.57
C GLU A 311 -6.11 -8.13 0.58
N VAL A 312 -6.80 -7.00 0.35
CA VAL A 312 -7.68 -6.40 1.36
C VAL A 312 -8.82 -7.35 1.74
N LYS A 313 -9.40 -8.10 0.79
CA LYS A 313 -10.43 -9.11 1.10
C LYS A 313 -9.86 -10.21 2.01
N LYS A 314 -8.69 -10.76 1.69
CA LYS A 314 -8.01 -11.78 2.51
C LYS A 314 -7.74 -11.27 3.93
N LEU A 315 -7.23 -10.05 4.08
CA LEU A 315 -6.98 -9.44 5.38
C LEU A 315 -8.26 -9.20 6.19
N ILE A 316 -9.35 -8.80 5.53
CA ILE A 316 -10.66 -8.64 6.18
C ILE A 316 -11.20 -9.99 6.65
N GLU A 317 -11.06 -11.05 5.87
CA GLU A 317 -11.45 -12.41 6.29
C GLU A 317 -10.62 -12.90 7.48
N ASN A 318 -9.30 -12.73 7.45
CA ASN A 318 -8.42 -13.05 8.58
C ASN A 318 -8.83 -12.30 9.85
N ARG A 319 -9.14 -11.00 9.73
CA ARG A 319 -9.65 -10.20 10.85
C ARG A 319 -11.00 -10.70 11.39
N LYS A 320 -11.92 -11.14 10.52
CA LYS A 320 -13.19 -11.73 10.96
C LYS A 320 -12.97 -13.03 11.72
N ASN A 321 -12.03 -13.86 11.28
CA ASN A 321 -11.69 -15.11 11.96
C ASN A 321 -11.11 -14.84 13.36
N LEU A 322 -10.24 -13.84 13.51
CA LEU A 322 -9.73 -13.40 14.82
C LEU A 322 -10.84 -12.92 15.77
N ASN A 323 -11.85 -12.22 15.26
CA ASN A 323 -13.00 -11.81 16.07
C ASN A 323 -13.83 -13.00 16.56
N ASN A 324 -13.98 -14.04 15.73
CA ASN A 324 -14.72 -15.24 16.10
C ASN A 324 -13.96 -16.13 17.11
N CYS A 325 -12.62 -16.13 17.08
CA CYS A 325 -11.82 -16.81 18.11
C CYS A 325 -11.89 -16.11 19.49
N SER A 326 -12.03 -14.78 19.53
CA SER A 326 -12.13 -14.03 20.80
C SER A 326 -13.49 -14.10 21.50
N LEU A 327 -14.48 -14.78 20.90
CA LEU A 327 -15.87 -14.88 21.40
C LEU A 327 -16.23 -16.28 21.93
N ASN A 328 -15.31 -17.25 21.84
CA ASN A 328 -15.46 -18.61 22.39
C ASN A 328 -14.60 -18.79 23.64
#